data_AF-A0A5R9LDY5-F1
#
_entry.id   AF-A0A5R9LDY5-F1
#
_cell.length_a   1.000
_cell.length_b   1.000
_cell.length_c   1.000
_cell.angle_alpha   90.00
_cell.angle_beta   90.00
_cell.angle_gamma   90.00
#
_symmetry.space_group_name_H-M   'P 1'
#
loop_
_entity.id
_entity.type
_entity.pdbx_description
1 polymer ?
#
loop_
_entity_poly.entity_id
_entity_poly.type
_entity_poly.pdbx_seq_one_letter_code
_entity_poly.pdbx_strand_id
1 'polypeptide(L)' 'MKRGQLGWLLGASMLLTACAGQHDNSLECTSAACRPQSAPHQLVIWWQPELRNGPADYTRVTVNE' A
#
# COMPACT_ATOMS: atom_id res chain seq x y z
N MET A 1 -37.31 12.20 8.60
CA MET A 1 -35.95 11.65 8.77
C MET A 1 -34.94 12.74 8.41
N LYS A 2 -33.92 12.91 9.25
CA LYS A 2 -33.35 14.22 9.63
C LYS A 2 -32.22 14.65 8.69
N ARG A 3 -32.30 15.88 8.15
CA ARG A 3 -31.21 16.53 7.36
C ARG A 3 -29.84 16.47 8.06
N GLY A 4 -29.82 16.46 9.39
CA GLY A 4 -28.59 16.33 10.19
C GLY A 4 -27.90 14.96 10.09
N GLN A 5 -28.62 13.90 9.72
CA GLN A 5 -28.06 12.55 9.61
C GLN A 5 -27.21 12.39 8.33
N LEU A 6 -27.56 13.13 7.26
CA LEU A 6 -26.81 13.14 6.00
C LEU A 6 -25.44 13.82 6.16
N GLY A 7 -25.38 14.91 6.92
CA GLY A 7 -24.12 15.62 7.19
C GLY A 7 -23.15 14.77 8.03
N TRP A 8 -23.66 13.99 8.97
CA TRP A 8 -22.84 13.11 9.80
C TRP A 8 -22.26 11.93 8.99
N LEU A 9 -23.06 11.34 8.10
CA LEU A 9 -22.60 10.30 7.17
C LEU A 9 -21.51 10.81 6.21
N LEU A 10 -21.69 12.02 5.65
CA LEU A 10 -20.69 12.61 4.75
C LEU A 10 -19.37 12.95 5.46
N GLY A 11 -19.44 13.51 6.67
CA GLY A 11 -18.26 13.80 7.49
C GLY A 11 -17.50 12.54 7.90
N ALA A 12 -18.22 11.49 8.28
CA ALA A 12 -17.62 10.19 8.58
C ALA A 12 -16.90 9.61 7.35
N SER A 13 -17.53 9.60 6.18
CA SER A 13 -16.91 9.08 4.95
C SER A 13 -15.62 9.81 4.55
N MET A 14 -15.55 11.13 4.73
CA MET A 14 -14.32 11.89 4.46
C MET A 14 -13.19 11.55 5.44
N LEU A 15 -13.50 11.34 6.72
CA LEU A 15 -12.53 10.93 7.73
C LEU A 15 -11.99 9.50 7.47
N LEU A 16 -12.83 8.60 6.96
CA LEU A 16 -12.40 7.25 6.58
C LEU A 16 -11.51 7.24 5.33
N THR A 17 -11.68 8.20 4.40
CA THR A 17 -10.87 8.25 3.17
C THR A 17 -9.42 8.66 3.45
N ALA A 18 -9.19 9.50 4.48
CA ALA A 18 -7.85 9.88 4.92
C ALA A 18 -7.07 8.75 5.62
N CYS A 19 -7.78 7.78 6.20
CA CYS A 19 -7.15 6.62 6.86
C CYS A 19 -6.95 5.44 5.89
N ALA A 20 -7.71 5.40 4.79
CA ALA A 20 -7.56 4.37 3.75
C ALA A 20 -6.35 4.59 2.84
N GLY A 21 -5.81 5.83 2.78
CA GLY A 21 -4.66 6.19 1.93
C GLY A 21 -3.32 5.53 2.28
N GLN A 22 -3.28 4.67 3.30
CA GLN A 22 -2.09 3.89 3.70
C GLN A 22 -2.26 2.38 3.52
N HIS A 23 -3.42 1.90 3.05
CA HIS A 23 -3.67 0.47 2.88
C HIS A 23 -3.71 0.00 1.42
N ASP A 24 -3.70 0.93 0.47
CA ASP A 24 -3.58 0.60 -0.94
C ASP A 24 -2.14 0.19 -1.27
N ASN A 25 -1.93 -1.13 -1.27
CA ASN A 25 -0.82 -1.83 -1.92
C ASN A 25 -0.87 -1.65 -3.47
N SER A 26 -1.16 -0.44 -3.97
CA SER A 26 -1.35 -0.15 -5.40
C SER A 26 -0.66 1.13 -5.89
N LEU A 27 -0.17 1.99 -4.99
CA LEU A 27 0.88 2.94 -5.32
C LEU A 27 2.21 2.22 -5.06
N GLU A 28 2.61 1.38 -6.01
CA GLU A 28 3.90 0.69 -5.98
C GLU A 28 4.98 1.73 -5.70
N CYS A 29 5.48 1.74 -4.46
CA CYS A 29 6.49 2.68 -4.06
C CYS A 29 7.73 2.43 -4.91
N THR A 30 8.04 3.36 -5.82
CA THR A 30 9.21 3.32 -6.70
C THR A 30 10.45 3.98 -6.09
N SER A 31 10.29 4.63 -4.93
CA SER A 31 11.39 5.28 -4.21
C SER A 31 12.04 4.32 -3.23
N ALA A 32 13.37 4.38 -3.10
CA ALA A 32 14.11 3.61 -2.09
C ALA A 32 13.60 3.86 -0.66
N ALA A 33 13.01 5.02 -0.38
CA ALA A 33 12.57 5.41 0.97
C ALA A 33 11.34 4.65 1.48
N CYS A 34 10.48 4.15 0.60
CA CYS A 34 9.27 3.40 0.99
C CYS A 34 9.33 1.93 0.55
N ARG A 35 10.53 1.44 0.17
CA ARG A 35 10.73 0.04 -0.19
C ARG A 35 10.51 -0.87 1.03
N PRO A 36 9.80 -1.98 0.85
CA PRO A 36 9.60 -2.91 1.94
C PRO A 36 10.92 -3.59 2.35
N GLN A 37 11.07 -3.83 3.64
CA GLN A 37 12.22 -4.50 4.23
C GLN A 37 11.99 -6.01 4.35
N SER A 38 13.08 -6.78 4.39
CA SER A 38 13.04 -8.21 4.70
C SER A 38 12.67 -8.43 6.17
N ALA A 39 11.98 -9.54 6.45
CA ALA A 39 11.54 -9.96 7.76
C ALA A 39 11.77 -11.49 7.92
N PRO A 40 11.67 -12.06 9.14
CA PRO A 40 12.00 -13.47 9.39
C PRO A 40 11.34 -14.51 8.47
N HIS A 41 10.15 -14.20 7.93
CA HIS A 41 9.40 -15.06 7.01
C HIS A 41 9.13 -14.39 5.65
N GLN A 42 9.87 -13.33 5.33
CA GLN A 42 9.67 -12.55 4.11
C GLN A 42 11.01 -12.05 3.58
N LEU A 43 11.38 -12.49 2.38
CA LEU A 43 12.51 -11.97 1.65
C LEU A 43 12.04 -10.93 0.62
N VAL A 44 12.69 -9.76 0.60
CA VAL A 44 12.46 -8.75 -0.44
C VAL A 44 13.67 -8.70 -1.37
N ILE A 45 13.47 -8.93 -2.66
CA ILE A 45 14.49 -8.85 -3.71
C ILE A 45 14.29 -7.56 -4.49
N TRP A 46 15.34 -6.76 -4.65
CA TRP A 46 15.30 -5.52 -5.43
C TRP A 46 15.96 -5.72 -6.79
N TRP A 47 15.27 -5.29 -7.83
CA TRP A 47 15.72 -5.40 -9.20
C TRP A 47 16.17 -4.04 -9.71
N GLN A 48 17.19 -4.04 -10.56
CA GLN A 48 17.48 -2.87 -11.39
C GLN A 48 16.39 -2.74 -12.46
N PRO A 49 16.06 -1.53 -12.93
CA PRO A 49 14.98 -1.32 -13.90
C PRO A 49 15.11 -2.17 -15.18
N GLU A 50 16.34 -2.50 -15.59
CA GLU A 50 16.62 -3.23 -16.82
C GLU A 50 16.57 -4.75 -16.66
N LEU A 51 16.52 -5.25 -15.42
CA LEU A 51 16.58 -6.68 -15.14
C LEU A 51 15.20 -7.35 -15.15
N ARG A 52 14.12 -6.60 -14.99
CA ARG A 52 12.76 -7.15 -14.96
C ARG A 52 11.72 -6.15 -15.42
N ASN A 53 10.92 -6.53 -16.42
CA ASN A 53 9.76 -5.74 -16.88
C ASN A 53 8.55 -6.00 -15.97
N GLY A 54 8.58 -5.44 -14.76
CA GLY A 54 7.49 -5.53 -13.78
C GLY A 54 6.97 -4.15 -13.36
N PRO A 55 5.76 -4.07 -12.81
CA PRO A 55 5.20 -2.82 -12.29
C PRO A 55 5.95 -2.31 -11.04
N ALA A 56 6.57 -3.23 -10.28
CA ALA A 56 7.46 -2.94 -9.16
C ALA A 56 8.92 -3.29 -9.47
N ASP A 57 9.81 -2.49 -8.91
CA ASP A 57 11.25 -2.69 -8.84
C ASP A 57 11.68 -3.70 -7.76
N TYR A 58 10.72 -4.42 -7.16
CA TYR A 58 10.99 -5.41 -6.13
C TYR A 58 10.10 -6.64 -6.24
N THR A 59 10.43 -7.69 -5.50
CA THR A 59 9.62 -8.90 -5.36
C THR A 59 9.66 -9.37 -3.93
N ARG A 60 8.50 -9.79 -3.41
CA ARG A 60 8.36 -10.38 -2.08
C ARG A 60 8.23 -11.89 -2.21
N VAL A 61 8.99 -12.61 -1.41
CA VAL A 61 8.98 -14.07 -1.33
C VAL A 61 8.73 -14.46 0.12
N THR A 62 7.72 -15.29 0.36
CA THR A 62 7.46 -15.86 1.69
C THR A 62 8.47 -16.97 1.95
N VAL A 63 9.01 -17.02 3.17
CA VAL A 63 9.96 -18.06 3.57
C VAL A 63 9.26 -18.96 4.59
N ASN A 64 9.29 -20.28 4.34
CA ASN A 64 8.67 -21.36 5.14
C ASN A 64 7.21 -21.71 4.77
N GLU A 65 6.95 -21.99 3.50
CA GLU A 65 5.72 -22.66 3.06
C GLU A 65 5.74 -24.18 3.29
#